data_AF-A0A392PLV1-F1
#
_entry.id   AF-A0A392PLV1-F1
#
_cell.length_a   1.000
_cell.length_b   1.000
_cell.length_c   1.000
_cell.angle_alpha   90.00
_cell.angle_beta   90.00
_cell.angle_gamma   90.00
#
_symmetry.space_group_name_H-M   'P 1'
#
loop_
_entity.id
_entity.type
_entity.pdbx_description
1 polymer ?
#
loop_
_entity_poly.entity_id
_entity_poly.type
_entity_poly.pdbx_seq_one_letter_code
_entity_poly.pdbx_strand_id
1 'polypeptide(L)'
;MGEIQLIKLNLQPDAKGSYVEVLERYVNLGPIVDFCVVDLERQGQGQVVTCSGAYKDGSLRVASVELQGIKGMWSLRSSTDDPFDTFLVVSFISETRILAMNLEDELEETEIEGFCSQVQTLFCHDAVHNQLVQV
;
A
#
# COMPACT_ATOMS: atom_id res chain seq x y z
N MET A 1 3.76 5.10 14.21
CA MET A 1 3.25 4.85 12.85
C MET A 1 2.89 3.39 12.81
N GLY A 2 1.66 3.06 13.18
CA GLY A 2 1.24 1.72 13.56
C GLY A 2 -0.25 1.65 13.81
N GLU A 3 -0.72 0.53 14.33
CA GLU A 3 -2.15 0.28 14.57
C GLU A 3 -2.80 1.36 15.42
N ILE A 4 -4.00 1.77 15.02
CA ILE A 4 -4.83 2.68 15.80
C ILE A 4 -5.42 1.87 16.95
N GLN A 5 -5.40 2.43 18.16
CA GLN A 5 -5.89 1.73 19.35
C GLN A 5 -6.96 2.55 20.05
N LEU A 6 -8.11 1.93 20.31
CA LEU A 6 -9.08 2.45 21.26
C LEU A 6 -8.67 1.99 22.65
N ILE A 7 -8.36 2.94 23.53
CA ILE A 7 -7.90 2.64 24.89
C ILE A 7 -8.88 3.14 25.94
N LYS A 8 -8.96 2.40 27.04
CA LYS A 8 -9.67 2.77 28.26
C LYS A 8 -8.67 3.03 29.37
N LEU A 9 -8.90 4.10 30.10
CA LEU A 9 -8.15 4.43 31.32
C LEU A 9 -8.93 3.95 32.53
N ASN A 10 -8.34 3.01 33.28
CA ASN A 10 -8.93 2.46 34.48
C ASN A 10 -8.52 3.28 35.71
N LEU A 11 -9.39 3.30 36.74
CA LEU A 11 -9.12 4.02 37.99
C LEU A 11 -8.16 3.25 38.92
N GLN A 12 -8.09 1.94 38.76
CA GLN A 12 -7.18 1.06 39.50
C GLN A 12 -6.27 0.34 38.51
N PRO A 13 -5.01 0.08 38.90
CA PRO A 13 -4.08 -0.62 38.04
C PRO A 13 -4.46 -2.10 37.91
N ASP A 14 -4.15 -2.67 36.75
CA ASP A 14 -4.23 -4.11 36.52
C ASP A 14 -3.15 -4.88 37.31
N ALA A 15 -3.14 -6.21 37.18
CA ALA A 15 -2.17 -7.07 37.85
C ALA A 15 -0.70 -6.80 37.46
N LYS A 16 -0.45 -6.07 36.37
CA LYS A 16 0.88 -5.66 35.91
C LYS A 16 1.22 -4.21 36.30
N GLY A 17 0.31 -3.52 37.01
CA GLY A 17 0.48 -2.12 37.39
C GLY A 17 0.06 -1.11 36.31
N SER A 18 -0.56 -1.54 35.21
CA SER A 18 -1.00 -0.67 34.12
C SER A 18 -2.40 -0.13 34.37
N TYR A 19 -2.59 1.17 34.11
CA TYR A 19 -3.91 1.82 34.10
C TYR A 19 -4.55 1.83 32.71
N VAL A 20 -3.80 1.40 31.69
CA VAL A 20 -4.23 1.44 30.28
C VAL A 20 -4.68 0.06 29.87
N GLU A 21 -5.91 -0.02 29.39
CA GLU A 21 -6.52 -1.20 28.78
C GLU A 21 -6.77 -0.92 27.29
N VAL A 22 -6.27 -1.77 26.40
CA VAL A 22 -6.55 -1.66 24.96
C VAL A 22 -7.86 -2.40 24.68
N LEU A 23 -8.90 -1.65 24.28
CA LEU A 23 -10.21 -2.20 23.96
C LEU A 23 -10.22 -2.78 22.55
N GLU A 24 -9.75 -2.00 21.57
CA GLU A 24 -9.76 -2.37 20.16
C GLU A 24 -8.49 -1.91 19.46
N ARG A 25 -8.14 -2.65 18.40
CA ARG A 25 -7.06 -2.29 17.48
C ARG A 25 -7.62 -2.27 16.07
N TYR A 26 -7.32 -1.20 15.35
CA TYR A 26 -7.65 -1.04 13.95
C TYR A 26 -6.37 -1.11 13.12
N VAL A 27 -6.46 -1.85 12.03
CA VAL A 27 -5.36 -2.00 11.09
C VAL A 27 -5.03 -0.63 10.49
N ASN A 28 -3.74 -0.29 10.49
CA ASN A 28 -3.22 0.84 9.76
C ASN A 28 -2.12 0.32 8.82
N LEU A 29 -2.27 0.56 7.51
CA LEU A 29 -1.31 0.16 6.48
C LEU A 29 -0.18 1.21 6.33
N GLY A 30 -0.36 2.42 6.86
CA GLY A 30 0.55 3.54 6.71
C GLY A 30 1.70 3.61 7.72
N PRO A 31 2.85 4.19 7.32
CA PRO A 31 3.27 4.39 5.93
C PRO A 31 3.63 3.04 5.28
N ILE A 32 3.27 2.84 4.03
CA ILE A 32 3.78 1.74 3.21
C ILE A 32 5.13 2.19 2.65
N VAL A 33 6.20 1.51 3.03
CA VAL A 33 7.57 1.80 2.57
C VAL A 33 7.89 1.05 1.27
N ASP A 34 7.30 -0.12 1.10
CA ASP A 34 7.47 -1.01 -0.05
C ASP A 34 6.28 -1.98 -0.10
N PHE A 35 6.00 -2.57 -1.25
CA PHE A 35 5.07 -3.68 -1.36
C PHE A 35 5.42 -4.61 -2.52
N CYS A 36 5.00 -5.87 -2.42
CA CYS A 36 5.04 -6.81 -3.52
C CYS A 36 3.72 -7.56 -3.62
N VAL A 37 3.47 -8.21 -4.76
CA VAL A 37 2.26 -9.02 -4.91
C VAL A 37 2.65 -10.46 -5.15
N VAL A 38 1.95 -11.34 -4.46
CA VAL A 38 2.16 -12.78 -4.48
C VAL A 38 0.84 -13.47 -4.75
N ASP A 39 0.87 -14.43 -5.67
CA ASP A 39 -0.21 -15.40 -5.86
C ASP A 39 0.22 -16.69 -5.16
N LEU A 40 0.10 -16.70 -3.82
CA LEU A 40 0.51 -17.85 -3.00
C LEU A 40 -0.34 -19.08 -3.30
N GLU A 41 -1.60 -18.89 -3.72
CA GLU A 41 -2.54 -19.98 -3.97
C GLU A 41 -2.60 -20.44 -5.43
N ARG A 42 -1.95 -19.72 -6.35
CA ARG A 42 -2.00 -19.96 -7.82
C ARG A 42 -3.44 -19.95 -8.36
N GLN A 43 -4.33 -19.24 -7.68
CA GLN A 43 -5.75 -19.14 -8.04
C GLN A 43 -6.05 -17.87 -8.85
N GLY A 44 -5.05 -17.03 -9.13
CA GLY A 44 -5.25 -15.76 -9.81
C GLY A 44 -5.85 -14.67 -8.93
N GLN A 45 -5.82 -14.86 -7.60
CA GLN A 45 -6.15 -13.85 -6.60
C GLN A 45 -4.85 -13.27 -6.04
N GLY A 46 -4.41 -12.14 -6.58
CA GLY A 46 -3.18 -11.48 -6.15
C GLY A 46 -3.29 -10.95 -4.73
N GLN A 47 -2.41 -11.39 -3.84
CA GLN A 47 -2.28 -10.85 -2.48
C GLN A 47 -1.17 -9.80 -2.46
N VAL A 48 -1.47 -8.59 -1.98
CA VAL A 48 -0.47 -7.54 -1.82
C VAL A 48 0.16 -7.68 -0.44
N VAL A 49 1.49 -7.81 -0.40
CA VAL A 49 2.29 -7.81 0.82
C VAL A 49 2.94 -6.44 0.94
N THR A 50 2.64 -5.70 2.00
CA THR A 50 3.16 -4.36 2.25
C THR A 50 4.14 -4.36 3.41
N CYS A 51 5.23 -3.61 3.28
CA CYS A 51 6.09 -3.17 4.38
C CYS A 51 5.47 -1.90 4.99
N SER A 52 4.76 -2.05 6.10
CA SER A 52 3.93 -1.01 6.70
C SER A 52 4.41 -0.59 8.08
N GLY A 53 4.29 0.70 8.41
CA GLY A 53 4.67 1.22 9.73
C GLY A 53 6.14 1.62 9.82
N ALA A 54 6.55 2.15 10.98
CA ALA A 54 7.94 2.57 11.21
C ALA A 54 8.41 2.26 12.63
N TYR A 55 9.73 2.12 12.80
CA TYR A 55 10.39 1.85 14.09
C TYR A 55 9.84 0.59 14.79
N LYS A 56 9.40 0.73 16.05
CA LYS A 56 8.84 -0.37 16.85
C LYS A 56 7.49 -0.89 16.32
N ASP A 57 6.86 -0.14 15.42
CA ASP A 57 5.54 -0.44 14.88
C ASP A 57 5.62 -0.96 13.43
N GLY A 58 6.84 -1.25 12.92
CA GLY A 58 7.05 -1.82 11.59
C GLY A 58 6.49 -3.24 11.49
N SER A 59 5.77 -3.52 10.39
CA SER A 59 5.05 -4.77 10.17
C SER A 59 5.00 -5.13 8.69
N LEU A 60 4.94 -6.42 8.37
CA LEU A 60 4.51 -6.89 7.06
C LEU A 60 3.01 -7.17 7.13
N ARG A 61 2.23 -6.61 6.21
CA ARG A 61 0.79 -6.86 6.12
C ARG A 61 0.45 -7.50 4.79
N VAL A 62 -0.51 -8.42 4.81
CA VAL A 62 -1.05 -9.04 3.60
C VAL A 62 -2.46 -8.52 3.42
N ALA A 63 -2.70 -7.79 2.34
CA ALA A 63 -4.02 -7.34 1.91
C ALA A 63 -4.46 -8.22 0.74
N SER A 64 -5.58 -8.92 0.91
CA SER A 64 -6.27 -9.56 -0.20
C SER A 64 -6.95 -8.45 -1.01
N VAL A 65 -6.43 -8.17 -2.20
CA VAL A 65 -7.11 -7.27 -3.14
C VAL A 65 -7.72 -8.14 -4.22
N GLU A 66 -9.02 -8.03 -4.47
CA GLU A 66 -9.69 -8.74 -5.56
C GLU A 66 -9.31 -8.12 -6.91
N LEU A 67 -8.06 -8.35 -7.34
CA LEU A 67 -7.53 -7.88 -8.62
C LEU A 67 -7.36 -9.10 -9.54
N GLN A 68 -8.48 -9.69 -9.96
CA GLN A 68 -8.46 -10.77 -10.94
C GLN A 68 -7.94 -10.26 -12.29
N GLY A 69 -7.04 -11.01 -12.92
CA GLY A 69 -6.58 -10.72 -14.27
C GLY A 69 -5.40 -9.74 -14.38
N ILE A 70 -4.71 -9.43 -13.28
CA ILE A 70 -3.47 -8.66 -13.31
C ILE A 70 -2.44 -9.32 -14.22
N LYS A 71 -1.78 -8.50 -15.06
CA LYS A 71 -0.68 -8.88 -15.96
C LYS A 71 0.67 -8.31 -15.54
N GLY A 72 0.68 -7.23 -14.76
CA GLY A 72 1.91 -6.65 -14.21
C GLY A 72 1.61 -5.55 -13.22
N MET A 73 2.56 -5.27 -12.32
CA MET A 73 2.48 -4.16 -11.38
C MET A 73 3.85 -3.54 -11.15
N TRP A 74 3.86 -2.25 -10.86
CA TRP A 74 5.06 -1.47 -10.60
C TRP A 74 4.75 -0.38 -9.58
N SER A 75 5.73 -0.10 -8.72
CA SER A 75 5.70 1.11 -7.90
C SER A 75 6.39 2.26 -8.65
N LEU A 76 5.86 3.47 -8.49
CA LEU A 76 6.45 4.71 -9.03
C LEU A 76 6.49 5.78 -7.95
N ARG A 77 7.44 6.70 -8.07
CA ARG A 77 7.56 7.86 -7.19
C ARG A 77 6.94 9.08 -7.84
N SER A 78 6.46 10.03 -7.03
CA SER A 78 6.03 11.32 -7.56
C SER A 78 7.20 12.18 -8.07
N SER A 79 8.40 11.97 -7.53
CA SER A 79 9.64 12.62 -7.93
C SER A 79 10.83 11.68 -7.70
N THR A 80 11.92 11.82 -8.48
CA THR A 80 13.14 11.01 -8.29
C THR A 80 13.79 11.24 -6.93
N ASP A 81 13.54 12.40 -6.32
CA ASP A 81 14.06 12.77 -5.01
C ASP A 81 13.18 12.28 -3.85
N ASP A 82 12.00 11.71 -4.14
CA ASP A 82 11.12 11.22 -3.08
C ASP A 82 11.69 9.94 -2.44
N PRO A 83 11.66 9.85 -1.11
CA PRO A 83 12.19 8.69 -0.40
C PRO A 83 11.25 7.48 -0.42
N PHE A 84 9.99 7.65 -0.82
CA PHE A 84 8.95 6.62 -0.78
C PHE A 84 8.18 6.58 -2.09
N ASP A 85 7.72 5.40 -2.46
CA ASP A 85 6.87 5.20 -3.63
C ASP A 85 5.46 5.75 -3.35
N THR A 86 4.88 6.43 -4.34
CA THR A 86 3.60 7.15 -4.21
C THR A 86 2.48 6.43 -4.96
N PHE A 87 2.81 5.82 -6.10
CA PHE A 87 1.85 5.20 -6.99
C PHE A 87 2.10 3.70 -7.11
N LEU A 88 1.02 2.93 -7.14
CA LEU A 88 0.98 1.54 -7.53
C LEU A 88 0.26 1.44 -8.87
N VAL A 89 1.00 1.13 -9.93
CA VAL A 89 0.45 0.88 -11.27
C VAL A 89 0.08 -0.59 -11.38
N VAL A 90 -1.17 -0.88 -11.75
CA VAL A 90 -1.73 -2.23 -11.90
C VAL A 90 -2.21 -2.41 -13.33
N SER A 91 -1.61 -3.34 -14.06
CA SER A 91 -1.92 -3.63 -15.45
C SER A 91 -2.85 -4.83 -15.57
N PHE A 92 -3.87 -4.71 -16.42
CA PHE A 92 -4.82 -5.74 -16.82
C PHE A 92 -4.78 -5.92 -18.34
N ILE A 93 -5.49 -6.92 -18.88
CA ILE A 93 -5.48 -7.25 -20.32
C ILE A 93 -5.86 -6.06 -21.21
N SER A 94 -6.75 -5.19 -20.73
CA SER A 94 -7.32 -4.10 -21.53
C SER A 94 -7.26 -2.74 -20.84
N GLU A 95 -6.63 -2.64 -19.68
CA GLU A 95 -6.58 -1.40 -18.91
C GLU A 95 -5.39 -1.39 -17.96
N THR A 96 -5.03 -0.20 -17.50
CA THR A 96 -4.08 0.05 -16.43
C THR A 96 -4.77 0.93 -15.40
N ARG A 97 -4.72 0.55 -14.13
CA ARG A 97 -5.20 1.34 -13.01
C ARG A 97 -4.00 1.85 -12.22
N ILE A 98 -4.12 3.06 -11.70
CA ILE A 98 -3.07 3.65 -10.87
C ILE A 98 -3.69 3.93 -9.52
N LEU A 99 -3.03 3.47 -8.47
CA LEU A 99 -3.51 3.55 -7.11
C LEU A 99 -2.53 4.40 -6.30
N ALA A 100 -3.03 5.31 -5.46
CA ALA A 100 -2.21 6.11 -4.57
C ALA A 100 -2.84 6.19 -3.18
N MET A 101 -2.01 6.45 -2.17
CA MET A 101 -2.50 6.71 -0.81
C MET A 101 -3.11 8.11 -0.75
N ASN A 102 -4.36 8.21 -0.30
CA ASN A 102 -5.02 9.48 -0.05
C ASN A 102 -4.57 10.08 1.31
N LEU A 103 -5.12 11.24 1.68
CA LEU A 103 -4.82 11.91 2.95
C LEU A 103 -5.29 11.13 4.20
N GLU A 104 -6.11 10.10 4.02
CA GLU A 104 -6.70 9.26 5.06
C GLU A 104 -6.00 7.89 5.17
N ASP A 105 -4.82 7.74 4.55
CA ASP A 105 -4.04 6.50 4.48
C ASP A 105 -4.79 5.32 3.80
N GLU A 106 -5.74 5.63 2.91
CA GLU A 106 -6.45 4.64 2.09
C GLU A 106 -5.95 4.63 0.65
N LEU A 107 -5.95 3.45 0.03
CA LEU A 107 -5.52 3.27 -1.35
C LEU A 107 -6.69 3.59 -2.31
N GLU A 108 -6.58 4.68 -3.06
CA GLU A 108 -7.59 5.14 -4.00
C GLU A 108 -7.07 5.16 -5.44
N GLU A 109 -8.00 5.03 -6.40
CA GLU A 109 -7.68 5.14 -7.82
C GLU A 109 -7.41 6.59 -8.22
N THR A 110 -6.32 6.79 -8.95
CA THR A 110 -5.87 8.10 -9.43
C THR A 110 -5.38 8.00 -10.86
N GLU A 111 -5.01 9.14 -11.44
CA GLU A 111 -4.47 9.24 -12.79
C GLU A 111 -3.09 9.91 -12.74
N ILE A 112 -2.18 9.43 -13.58
CA ILE A 112 -0.90 10.10 -13.85
C ILE A 112 -1.03 10.72 -15.24
N GLU A 113 -0.83 12.03 -15.34
CA GLU A 113 -0.87 12.73 -16.63
C GLU A 113 0.15 12.12 -17.61
N GLY A 114 -0.31 11.76 -18.81
CA GLY A 114 0.51 11.12 -19.84
C GLY A 114 0.48 9.59 -19.83
N PHE A 115 0.00 8.95 -18.76
CA PHE A 115 -0.27 7.50 -18.78
C PHE A 115 -1.57 7.21 -19.53
N CYS A 116 -1.57 6.13 -20.32
CA CYS A 116 -2.75 5.60 -20.98
C CYS A 116 -3.36 4.48 -20.15
N SER A 117 -4.43 4.79 -19.41
CA SER A 117 -5.15 3.81 -18.58
C SER A 117 -6.01 2.83 -19.38
N GLN A 118 -6.26 3.09 -20.66
CA GLN A 118 -7.14 2.29 -21.52
C GLN A 118 -6.42 1.15 -22.26
N VAL A 119 -5.16 0.90 -21.90
CA VAL A 119 -4.33 -0.16 -22.49
C VAL A 119 -3.63 -0.95 -21.41
N GLN A 120 -3.23 -2.18 -21.74
CA GLN A 120 -2.35 -2.98 -20.91
C GLN A 120 -0.96 -2.34 -20.86
N THR A 121 -0.48 -2.00 -19.66
CA THR A 121 0.94 -1.66 -19.45
C THR A 121 1.76 -2.94 -19.41
N LEU A 122 2.79 -3.04 -20.23
CA LEU A 122 3.79 -4.09 -20.24
C LEU A 122 4.97 -3.77 -19.33
N PHE A 123 5.29 -2.48 -19.17
CA PHE A 123 6.34 -2.01 -18.27
C PHE A 123 6.15 -0.55 -17.91
N CYS A 124 6.44 -0.16 -16.67
CA CYS A 124 6.64 1.25 -16.33
C CYS A 124 7.72 1.44 -15.28
N HIS A 125 8.37 2.61 -15.29
CA HIS A 125 9.44 2.94 -14.35
C HIS A 125 9.71 4.44 -14.25
N ASP A 126 10.30 4.85 -13.13
CA ASP A 126 10.91 6.16 -12.95
C ASP A 126 12.21 6.25 -13.76
N ALA A 127 12.23 7.09 -14.79
CA ALA A 127 13.41 7.39 -15.58
C ALA A 127 14.17 8.60 -14.99
N VAL A 128 15.38 8.82 -15.49
CA VAL A 128 16.19 9.99 -15.11
C VAL A 128 15.46 11.30 -15.42
N HIS A 129 15.73 12.33 -14.61
CA HIS A 129 15.19 13.69 -14.76
C HIS A 129 13.67 13.83 -14.52
N ASN A 130 13.12 13.16 -13.50
CA ASN A 130 11.68 13.21 -13.18
C ASN A 130 10.78 12.85 -14.35
N GLN A 131 11.17 11.83 -15.10
CA GLN A 131 10.38 11.31 -16.20
C GLN A 131 9.79 9.96 -15.81
N LEU A 132 8.55 9.73 -16.21
CA LEU A 132 7.91 8.42 -16.07
C LEU A 132 7.78 7.81 -17.46
N VAL A 133 8.04 6.51 -17.55
CA VAL A 133 7.89 5.75 -18.80
C VAL A 133 6.81 4.71 -18.61
N GLN A 134 5.94 4.60 -19.60
CA GLN A 134 4.94 3.53 -19.75
C GLN A 134 5.13 2.89 -21.13
N VAL A 135 5.15 1.56 -21.16
CA VAL A 135 5.21 0.72 -22.37
C VAL A 135 4.04 -0.23 -22.36
#